data_AF-A0A0A7GGT6-F1
#
_entry.id   AF-A0A0A7GGT6-F1
#
_cell.length_a   1.000
_cell.length_b   1.000
_cell.length_c   1.000
_cell.angle_alpha   90.00
_cell.angle_beta   90.00
_cell.angle_gamma   90.00
#
_symmetry.space_group_name_H-M   'P 1'
#
loop_
_entity.id
_entity.type
_entity.pdbx_description
1 polymer ?
#
loop_
_entity_poly.entity_id
_entity_poly.type
_entity_poly.pdbx_seq_one_letter_code
_entity_poly.pdbx_strand_id
1 'polypeptide(L)'
;MASDVEIIKDLDKQGRLVLPKEWREKYARRGKVILKVEDDEIIIKPYRLADLTEFFDKIEVDIRSDLSDWKSVRRELREVR
;
A
#
# COMPACT_ATOMS: atom_id res chain seq x y z
N MET A 1 -14.14 -14.24 -15.13
CA MET A 1 -13.06 -14.01 -16.12
C MET A 1 -12.90 -12.51 -16.21
N ALA A 2 -11.80 -11.94 -15.70
CA ALA A 2 -11.51 -10.54 -15.94
C ALA A 2 -10.94 -10.47 -17.35
N SER A 3 -11.65 -9.85 -18.28
CA SER A 3 -11.15 -9.60 -19.62
C SER A 3 -10.12 -8.47 -19.55
N ASP A 4 -8.90 -8.72 -20.02
CA ASP A 4 -7.92 -7.66 -20.27
C ASP A 4 -8.48 -6.76 -21.38
N VAL A 5 -8.65 -5.47 -21.07
CA VAL A 5 -9.16 -4.47 -22.01
C VAL A 5 -8.03 -3.47 -22.25
N GLU A 6 -7.55 -3.42 -23.48
CA GLU A 6 -6.62 -2.40 -23.94
C GLU A 6 -7.40 -1.18 -24.45
N ILE A 7 -7.04 0.00 -23.96
CA ILE A 7 -7.69 1.27 -24.34
C ILE A 7 -6.59 2.23 -24.76
N ILE A 8 -6.62 2.67 -26.01
CA ILE A 8 -5.75 3.74 -26.49
C ILE A 8 -6.35 5.09 -26.04
N LYS A 9 -5.52 5.92 -25.41
CA LYS A 9 -5.89 7.26 -24.94
C LYS A 9 -4.82 8.25 -25.34
N ASP A 10 -5.26 9.38 -25.88
CA ASP A 10 -4.39 10.53 -26.08
C ASP A 10 -4.06 11.17 -24.73
N LEU A 11 -2.83 11.67 -24.61
CA LEU A 11 -2.45 12.58 -23.55
C LEU A 11 -3.04 13.96 -23.85
N ASP A 12 -3.47 14.66 -22.81
CA ASP A 12 -3.87 16.04 -23.00
C ASP A 12 -2.65 16.96 -23.24
N LYS A 13 -2.92 18.24 -23.54
CA LYS A 13 -1.88 19.24 -23.83
C LYS A 13 -0.90 19.48 -22.67
N GLN A 14 -1.23 19.05 -21.45
CA GLN A 14 -0.39 19.16 -20.27
C GLN A 14 0.32 17.84 -19.94
N GLY A 15 0.16 16.80 -20.76
CA GLY A 15 0.74 15.48 -20.55
C GLY A 15 -0.02 14.62 -19.53
N ARG A 16 -1.30 14.94 -19.23
CA ARG A 16 -2.10 14.17 -18.27
C ARG A 16 -2.81 13.01 -18.96
N LEU A 17 -2.78 11.84 -18.32
CA LEU A 17 -3.56 10.66 -18.71
C LEU A 17 -4.90 10.63 -17.99
N VAL A 18 -5.99 10.50 -18.74
CA VAL A 18 -7.34 10.39 -18.17
C VAL A 18 -7.68 8.92 -17.92
N LEU A 19 -7.80 8.53 -16.65
CA LEU A 19 -8.20 7.19 -16.27
C LEU A 19 -9.69 6.92 -16.51
N PRO A 20 -10.09 5.70 -16.94
CA PRO A 20 -11.48 5.32 -17.14
C PRO A 20 -12.35 5.60 -15.92
N LYS A 21 -13.55 6.16 -16.14
CA LYS A 21 -14.46 6.59 -15.08
C LYS A 21 -14.78 5.46 -14.10
N GLU A 22 -15.20 4.30 -14.62
CA GLU A 22 -15.57 3.13 -13.80
C GLU A 22 -14.39 2.63 -12.95
N TRP A 23 -13.18 2.65 -13.51
CA TRP A 23 -11.98 2.28 -12.77
C TRP A 23 -11.68 3.27 -11.64
N ARG A 24 -11.74 4.59 -11.91
CA ARG A 24 -11.55 5.62 -10.88
C ARG A 24 -12.58 5.52 -9.77
N GLU A 25 -13.85 5.30 -10.12
CA GLU A 25 -14.93 5.14 -9.16
C GLU A 25 -14.77 3.87 -8.32
N LYS A 26 -14.16 2.80 -8.85
CA LYS A 26 -13.93 1.58 -8.06
C LYS A 26 -12.66 1.65 -7.20
N TYR A 27 -11.59 2.24 -7.71
CA TYR A 27 -10.25 2.06 -7.15
C TYR A 27 -9.51 3.33 -6.73
N ALA A 28 -9.90 4.50 -7.25
CA ALA A 28 -9.20 5.77 -7.00
C ALA A 28 -10.15 6.86 -6.47
N ARG A 29 -11.18 6.49 -5.70
CA ARG A 29 -12.17 7.43 -5.12
C ARG A 29 -11.55 8.58 -4.35
N ARG A 30 -10.40 8.34 -3.72
CA ARG A 30 -9.66 9.34 -2.93
C ARG A 30 -8.68 10.18 -3.75
N GLY A 31 -8.69 10.04 -5.08
CA GLY A 31 -7.79 10.76 -5.98
C GLY A 31 -6.32 10.38 -5.85
N LYS A 32 -6.01 9.24 -5.21
CA LYS A 32 -4.64 8.73 -5.04
C LYS A 32 -4.47 7.39 -5.75
N VAL A 33 -3.34 7.26 -6.44
CA VAL A 33 -2.88 6.03 -7.11
C VAL A 33 -1.38 5.88 -6.90
N ILE A 34 -0.88 4.67 -7.05
CA ILE A 34 0.54 4.39 -7.10
C ILE A 34 0.93 4.30 -8.58
N LEU A 35 1.95 5.07 -8.96
CA LEU A 35 2.60 4.98 -10.26
C LEU A 35 3.92 4.23 -10.06
N LYS A 36 4.04 3.04 -10.65
CA LYS A 36 5.31 2.33 -10.76
C LYS A 36 5.81 2.53 -12.19
N VAL A 37 6.99 3.11 -12.34
CA VAL A 37 7.64 3.34 -13.63
C VAL A 37 8.70 2.26 -13.79
N GLU A 38 8.62 1.50 -14.88
CA GLU A 38 9.56 0.44 -15.24
C GLU A 38 9.98 0.66 -16.69
N ASP A 39 11.16 1.24 -16.91
CA ASP A 39 11.69 1.57 -18.25
C ASP A 39 10.67 2.28 -19.17
N ASP A 40 10.03 1.54 -20.10
CA ASP A 40 9.03 2.03 -21.05
C ASP A 40 7.56 1.81 -20.61
N GLU A 41 7.35 1.21 -19.43
CA GLU A 41 6.04 0.89 -18.87
C GLU A 41 5.71 1.76 -17.63
N ILE A 42 4.44 2.15 -17.54
CA ILE A 42 3.88 2.78 -16.33
C ILE A 42 2.73 1.90 -15.83
N ILE A 43 2.91 1.31 -14.66
CA ILE A 43 1.90 0.51 -13.99
C ILE A 43 1.17 1.37 -12.95
N ILE A 44 -0.14 1.55 -13.16
CA ILE A 44 -1.01 2.33 -12.27
C ILE A 44 -1.76 1.37 -11.33
N LYS A 45 -1.53 1.50 -10.03
CA LYS A 45 -2.18 0.67 -9.00
C LYS A 45 -3.06 1.52 -8.08
N PRO A 46 -4.16 0.95 -7.55
CA PRO A 46 -4.97 1.62 -6.54
C PRO A 46 -4.11 1.94 -5.30
N TYR A 47 -4.19 3.16 -4.79
CA TYR A 47 -3.58 3.47 -3.49
C TYR A 47 -4.51 2.99 -2.38
N ARG A 48 -4.14 1.87 -1.74
CA ARG A 48 -4.78 1.40 -0.52
C ARG A 48 -3.93 1.89 0.65
N LEU A 49 -4.56 2.55 1.63
CA LEU A 49 -3.92 2.69 2.93
C LEU A 49 -3.70 1.27 3.43
N ALA A 50 -2.45 0.97 3.80
CA ALA A 50 -2.18 -0.27 4.51
C ALA A 50 -3.06 -0.30 5.75
N ASP A 51 -3.72 -1.43 5.99
CA ASP A 51 -4.47 -1.59 7.22
C ASP A 51 -3.42 -1.90 8.29
N LEU A 52 -3.12 -0.97 9.18
CA LEU A 52 -2.08 -1.20 10.20
C LEU A 52 -2.37 -2.45 11.05
N THR A 53 -3.65 -2.85 11.14
CA THR A 53 -4.09 -4.10 11.77
C THR A 53 -3.47 -5.34 11.11
N GLU A 54 -3.17 -5.30 9.80
CA GLU A 54 -2.51 -6.40 9.08
C GLU A 54 -1.08 -6.69 9.56
N PHE A 55 -0.48 -5.77 10.32
CA PHE A 55 0.85 -5.91 10.91
C PHE A 55 0.83 -6.25 12.40
N PHE A 56 -0.33 -6.20 13.06
CA PHE A 56 -0.41 -6.46 14.51
C PHE A 56 -0.01 -7.90 14.82
N ASP A 57 -0.46 -8.86 14.00
CA ASP A 57 -0.16 -10.29 14.18
C ASP A 57 1.16 -10.73 13.50
N LYS A 58 1.88 -9.81 12.83
CA LYS A 58 3.15 -10.16 12.17
C LYS A 58 4.33 -10.22 13.13
N ILE A 59 4.20 -9.67 14.33
CA ILE A 59 5.26 -9.60 15.32
C ILE A 59 4.80 -10.36 16.56
N GLU A 60 5.10 -11.65 16.60
CA GLU A 60 5.02 -12.45 17.81
C GLU A 60 6.38 -12.40 18.52
N VAL A 61 6.43 -11.83 19.72
CA VAL A 61 7.61 -11.87 20.58
C VAL A 61 7.18 -12.46 21.91
N ASP A 62 7.86 -13.55 22.30
CA ASP A 62 7.66 -14.16 23.60
C ASP A 62 8.43 -13.32 24.64
N ILE A 63 7.70 -12.53 25.43
CA ILE A 63 8.25 -11.62 26.44
C ILE A 63 7.90 -12.21 27.81
N ARG A 64 8.92 -12.47 28.61
CA ARG A 64 8.77 -13.00 29.98
C ARG A 64 8.53 -11.88 31.00
N SER A 65 8.93 -10.65 30.67
CA SER A 65 8.70 -9.47 31.51
C SER A 65 7.23 -9.12 31.62
N ASP A 66 6.82 -8.65 32.80
CA ASP A 66 5.49 -8.07 33.01
C ASP A 66 5.30 -6.83 32.11
N LEU A 67 4.21 -6.81 31.35
CA LEU A 67 3.88 -5.71 30.43
C LEU A 67 3.66 -4.38 31.15
N SER A 68 3.34 -4.41 32.45
CA SER A 68 3.18 -3.21 33.27
C SER A 68 4.52 -2.54 33.59
N ASP A 69 5.65 -3.26 33.55
CA ASP A 69 6.99 -2.70 33.70
C ASP A 69 7.68 -2.50 32.34
N TRP A 70 7.37 -1.36 31.73
CA TRP A 70 7.92 -0.96 30.43
C TRP A 70 9.46 -0.97 30.37
N LYS A 71 10.16 -0.74 31.49
CA LYS A 71 11.63 -0.69 31.50
C LYS A 71 12.23 -2.08 31.30
N SER A 72 11.64 -3.09 31.94
CA SER A 72 12.05 -4.50 31.81
C SER A 72 11.71 -5.05 30.42
N VAL A 73 10.50 -4.80 29.92
CA VAL A 73 10.07 -5.13 28.55
C VAL A 73 11.04 -4.56 27.51
N ARG A 74 11.38 -3.26 27.61
CA ARG A 74 12.29 -2.60 26.67
C ARG A 74 13.70 -3.20 26.69
N ARG A 75 14.15 -3.72 27.83
CA ARG A 75 15.46 -4.38 27.94
C ARG A 75 15.43 -5.72 27.22
N GLU A 76 14.43 -6.55 27.51
CA GLU A 76 14.25 -7.87 26.91
C GLU A 76 14.12 -7.79 25.38
N LEU A 77 13.31 -6.85 24.86
CA LEU A 77 13.18 -6.61 23.42
C LEU A 77 14.49 -6.23 22.71
N ARG A 78 15.48 -5.68 23.43
CA ARG A 78 16.80 -5.35 22.88
C ARG A 78 17.76 -6.53 22.92
N GLU A 79 17.53 -7.49 23.81
CA GLU A 79 18.33 -8.71 23.95
C GLU A 79 17.96 -9.77 22.89
N VAL A 80 16.73 -9.73 22.36
CA VAL A 80 16.22 -10.63 21.30
C VAL A 80 16.67 -10.22 19.88
N ARG A 81 17.40 -9.11 19.72
CA ARG A 81 17.81 -8.56 18.41
C ARG A 81 19.09 -9.15 17.85
#